data_AF-A0A524EAH7-F1
#
_entry.id   AF-A0A524EAH7-F1
#
_cell.length_a   1.000
_cell.length_b   1.000
_cell.length_c   1.000
_cell.angle_alpha   90.00
_cell.angle_beta   90.00
_cell.angle_gamma   90.00
#
_symmetry.space_group_name_H-M   'P 1'
#
loop_
_entity.id
_entity.type
_entity.pdbx_description
1 polymer ?
#
loop_
_entity_poly.entity_id
_entity_poly.type
_entity_poly.pdbx_seq_one_letter_code
_entity_poly.pdbx_strand_id
1 'polypeptide(L)'
;MSAIKYFIDRNTRKLALDEFLSHELNSAGYGGLEIRKMPMRTEVVIYSSRPGVVIGRRGSKVRELTYILETEFGIENIQIEVSEIENPWLNAQVMASRLARQLERGVRFRRMAYWILRRIMRAGALGCEIVVKGKLSSRRGRYQKFKQSTVAKTGEPADVFVDEADDKAVLKPGVTGIKVRIMKPDARLPGVVHVKEPKHREEPEPQLLKEPTEEEEAEEEEVVEEGLEGITDMDELRELEELDALELVEESEVEDSELEAERRETPPPEPKEASEENGEEEALSDEAPSVDLDELEELEDLDTEGEDE
;
A
#
# COMPACT_ATOMS: atom_id res chain seq x y z
N MET A 1 -11.02 -48.96 9.31
CA MET A 1 -11.72 -47.97 8.45
C MET A 1 -10.91 -47.80 7.18
N SER A 2 -11.54 -47.70 6.00
CA SER A 2 -10.83 -47.36 4.76
C SER A 2 -10.19 -45.98 4.87
N ALA A 3 -8.98 -45.80 4.32
CA ALA A 3 -8.25 -44.52 4.36
C ALA A 3 -9.10 -43.36 3.80
N ILE A 4 -9.86 -43.62 2.73
CA ILE A 4 -10.76 -42.64 2.12
C ILE A 4 -11.85 -42.20 3.11
N LYS A 5 -12.47 -43.15 3.82
CA LYS A 5 -13.52 -42.85 4.80
C LYS A 5 -12.97 -42.00 5.96
N TYR A 6 -11.73 -42.27 6.38
CA TYR A 6 -11.04 -41.49 7.41
C TYR A 6 -10.82 -40.02 6.98
N PHE A 7 -10.36 -39.78 5.75
CA PHE A 7 -10.15 -38.41 5.25
C PHE A 7 -11.46 -37.65 5.08
N ILE A 8 -12.50 -38.29 4.57
CA ILE A 8 -13.83 -37.67 4.43
C ILE A 8 -14.35 -37.26 5.81
N ASP A 9 -14.36 -38.18 6.76
CA ASP A 9 -14.83 -37.95 8.13
C ASP A 9 -14.03 -36.84 8.84
N ARG A 10 -12.71 -36.80 8.65
CA ARG A 10 -11.86 -35.71 9.15
C ARG A 10 -12.23 -34.36 8.55
N ASN A 11 -12.43 -34.28 7.24
CA ASN A 11 -12.76 -33.04 6.56
C ASN A 11 -14.18 -32.55 6.90
N THR A 12 -15.14 -33.46 7.02
CA THR A 12 -16.51 -33.12 7.45
C THR A 12 -16.51 -32.53 8.86
N ARG A 13 -15.74 -33.12 9.79
CA ARG A 13 -15.58 -32.54 11.13
C ARG A 13 -14.92 -31.16 11.09
N LYS A 14 -13.84 -31.00 10.30
CA LYS A 14 -13.17 -29.69 10.15
C LYS A 14 -14.13 -28.62 9.65
N LEU A 15 -14.93 -28.94 8.62
CA LEU A 15 -15.91 -28.01 8.05
C LEU A 15 -16.99 -27.64 9.08
N ALA A 16 -17.54 -28.61 9.79
CA ALA A 16 -18.57 -28.36 10.80
C ALA A 16 -18.05 -27.47 11.94
N LEU A 17 -16.79 -27.64 12.36
CA LEU A 17 -16.13 -26.78 13.34
C LEU A 17 -15.91 -25.36 12.80
N ASP A 18 -15.47 -25.24 11.55
CA ASP A 18 -15.23 -23.94 10.90
C ASP A 18 -16.52 -23.14 10.79
N GLU A 19 -17.63 -23.76 10.36
CA GLU A 19 -18.95 -23.14 10.31
C GLU A 19 -19.43 -22.70 11.69
N PHE A 20 -19.32 -23.58 12.70
CA PHE A 20 -19.72 -23.28 14.07
C PHE A 20 -18.94 -22.08 14.65
N LEU A 21 -17.62 -22.11 14.54
CA LEU A 21 -16.76 -21.05 15.06
C LEU A 21 -16.95 -19.73 14.29
N SER A 22 -17.19 -19.78 12.97
CA SER A 22 -17.46 -18.58 12.18
C SER A 22 -18.71 -17.85 12.67
N HIS A 23 -19.75 -18.58 13.08
CA HIS A 23 -20.98 -18.03 13.62
C HIS A 23 -20.78 -17.46 15.04
N GLU A 24 -20.17 -18.23 15.93
CA GLU A 24 -20.00 -17.84 17.34
C GLU A 24 -18.99 -16.69 17.51
N LEU A 25 -17.92 -16.67 16.69
CA LEU A 25 -16.82 -15.70 16.77
C LEU A 25 -16.95 -14.53 15.79
N ASN A 26 -18.13 -14.29 15.21
CA ASN A 26 -18.37 -13.16 14.31
C ASN A 26 -17.98 -11.81 14.95
N SER A 27 -18.19 -11.67 16.27
CA SER A 27 -17.79 -10.47 17.02
C SER A 27 -16.27 -10.26 17.07
N ALA A 28 -15.51 -11.34 17.27
CA ALA A 28 -14.05 -11.30 17.34
C ALA A 28 -13.39 -11.03 15.98
N GLY A 29 -14.08 -11.33 14.87
CA GLY A 29 -13.52 -11.27 13.53
C GLY A 29 -12.68 -12.51 13.28
N TYR A 30 -13.38 -13.60 13.00
CA TYR A 30 -12.83 -14.91 12.68
C TYR A 30 -12.19 -14.92 11.29
N GLY A 31 -10.97 -15.47 11.18
CA GLY A 31 -10.22 -15.54 9.93
C GLY A 31 -9.90 -16.94 9.43
N GLY A 32 -10.11 -17.98 10.25
CA GLY A 32 -9.94 -19.38 9.86
C GLY A 32 -9.57 -20.31 11.01
N LEU A 33 -9.54 -21.61 10.70
CA LEU A 33 -9.24 -22.70 11.63
C LEU A 33 -8.14 -23.62 11.11
N GLU A 34 -7.23 -23.98 12.02
CA GLU A 34 -6.28 -25.07 11.81
C GLU A 34 -6.42 -26.10 12.94
N ILE A 35 -6.53 -27.38 12.56
CA ILE A 35 -6.67 -28.49 13.51
C ILE A 35 -5.42 -29.36 13.42
N ARG A 36 -4.65 -29.39 14.51
CA ARG A 36 -3.45 -30.22 14.69
C ARG A 36 -3.77 -31.36 15.64
N LYS A 37 -3.85 -32.58 15.11
CA LYS A 37 -4.09 -33.77 15.92
C LYS A 37 -2.75 -34.33 16.40
N MET A 38 -2.48 -34.20 17.69
CA MET A 38 -1.37 -34.89 18.36
C MET A 38 -1.87 -36.22 18.94
N PRO A 39 -0.99 -37.19 19.23
CA PRO A 39 -1.40 -38.47 19.81
C PRO A 39 -2.12 -38.34 21.17
N MET A 40 -1.76 -37.33 21.96
CA MET A 40 -2.30 -37.12 23.31
C MET A 40 -3.43 -36.09 23.39
N ARG A 41 -3.45 -35.10 22.48
CA ARG A 41 -4.41 -33.99 22.49
C ARG A 41 -4.70 -33.48 21.09
N THR A 42 -5.85 -32.84 20.91
CA THR A 42 -6.18 -32.14 19.67
C THR A 42 -6.03 -30.64 19.89
N GLU A 43 -5.11 -30.02 19.16
CA GLU A 43 -4.88 -28.59 19.21
C GLU A 43 -5.67 -27.91 18.09
N VAL A 44 -6.46 -26.91 18.47
CA VAL A 44 -7.32 -26.13 17.59
C VAL A 44 -6.82 -24.70 17.60
N VAL A 45 -6.14 -24.30 16.51
CA VAL A 45 -5.60 -22.96 16.35
C VAL A 45 -6.65 -22.11 15.62
N ILE A 46 -7.16 -21.10 16.34
CA ILE A 46 -8.14 -20.15 15.84
C ILE A 46 -7.43 -18.87 15.45
N TYR A 47 -7.55 -18.48 14.18
CA TYR A 47 -7.02 -17.20 13.71
C TYR A 47 -8.08 -16.11 13.88
N SER A 48 -7.76 -15.06 14.65
CA SER A 48 -8.68 -13.96 14.92
C SER A 48 -8.02 -12.60 14.79
N SER A 49 -8.81 -11.60 14.37
CA SER A 49 -8.39 -10.18 14.40
C SER A 49 -8.38 -9.57 15.80
N ARG A 50 -9.10 -10.17 16.77
CA ARG A 50 -9.19 -9.68 18.15
C ARG A 50 -9.14 -10.85 19.12
N PRO A 51 -7.94 -11.35 19.48
CA PRO A 51 -7.79 -12.52 20.33
C PRO A 51 -8.43 -12.33 21.70
N GLY A 52 -8.40 -11.12 22.27
CA GLY A 52 -9.00 -10.82 23.57
C GLY A 52 -10.52 -11.08 23.63
N VAL A 53 -11.24 -10.91 22.52
CA VAL A 53 -12.68 -11.20 22.44
C VAL A 53 -12.94 -12.71 22.42
N VAL A 54 -12.06 -13.48 21.79
CA VAL A 54 -12.14 -14.96 21.75
C VAL A 54 -11.88 -15.56 23.13
N ILE A 55 -10.90 -15.02 23.86
CA ILE A 55 -10.58 -15.45 25.24
C ILE A 55 -11.73 -15.11 26.19
N GLY A 56 -12.28 -13.89 26.06
CA GLY A 56 -13.33 -13.38 26.93
C GLY A 56 -12.84 -12.99 28.32
N ARG A 57 -13.76 -12.54 29.18
CA ARG A 57 -13.42 -12.09 30.54
C ARG A 57 -12.91 -13.28 31.36
N ARG A 58 -11.68 -13.20 31.88
CA ARG A 58 -11.02 -14.26 32.68
C ARG A 58 -10.99 -15.63 31.97
N GLY A 59 -11.01 -15.66 30.63
CA GLY A 59 -11.02 -16.91 29.87
C GLY A 59 -12.37 -17.65 29.84
N SER A 60 -13.49 -17.01 30.22
CA SER A 60 -14.81 -17.66 30.23
C SER A 60 -15.18 -18.22 28.85
N LYS A 61 -14.97 -17.43 27.79
CA LYS A 61 -15.42 -17.77 26.44
C LYS A 61 -14.64 -18.97 25.88
N VAL A 62 -13.33 -19.04 26.10
CA VAL A 62 -12.53 -20.22 25.70
C VAL A 62 -12.94 -21.48 26.47
N ARG A 63 -13.28 -21.37 27.76
CA ARG A 63 -13.78 -22.51 28.55
C ARG A 63 -15.14 -23.00 28.05
N GLU A 64 -16.05 -22.07 27.76
CA GLU A 64 -17.35 -22.38 27.14
C GLU A 64 -17.17 -23.06 25.78
N LEU A 65 -16.30 -22.53 24.91
CA LEU A 65 -16.00 -23.15 23.62
C LEU A 65 -15.39 -24.54 23.79
N THR A 66 -14.47 -24.73 24.71
CA THR A 66 -13.88 -26.05 24.98
C THR A 66 -14.96 -27.05 25.38
N TYR A 67 -15.86 -26.68 26.29
CA TYR A 67 -16.97 -27.53 26.71
C TYR A 67 -17.94 -27.88 25.57
N ILE A 68 -18.30 -26.90 24.73
CA ILE A 68 -19.18 -27.13 23.58
C ILE A 68 -18.51 -28.06 22.57
N LEU A 69 -17.22 -27.84 22.29
CA LEU A 69 -16.46 -28.66 21.36
C LEU A 69 -16.30 -30.11 21.85
N GLU A 70 -16.10 -30.31 23.14
CA GLU A 70 -16.06 -31.65 23.75
C GLU A 70 -17.43 -32.35 23.67
N THR A 71 -18.52 -31.62 23.97
CA THR A 71 -19.87 -32.19 24.07
C THR A 71 -20.50 -32.47 22.70
N GLU A 72 -20.44 -31.51 21.76
CA GLU A 72 -21.13 -31.60 20.47
C GLU A 72 -20.32 -32.36 19.42
N PHE A 73 -18.99 -32.18 19.41
CA PHE A 73 -18.12 -32.78 18.40
C PHE A 73 -17.40 -34.04 18.88
N GLY A 74 -17.48 -34.35 20.19
CA GLY A 74 -16.91 -35.57 20.78
C GLY A 74 -15.39 -35.66 20.62
N ILE A 75 -14.70 -34.51 20.58
CA ILE A 75 -13.25 -34.48 20.47
C ILE A 75 -12.68 -34.56 21.88
N GLU A 76 -11.94 -35.62 22.17
CA GLU A 76 -11.31 -35.81 23.47
C GLU A 76 -10.04 -34.96 23.59
N ASN A 77 -9.82 -34.37 24.77
CA ASN A 77 -8.62 -33.61 25.14
C ASN A 77 -8.31 -32.45 24.17
N ILE A 78 -9.22 -31.46 24.12
CA ILE A 78 -9.09 -30.30 23.24
C ILE A 78 -8.24 -29.22 23.92
N GLN A 79 -7.31 -28.64 23.15
CA GLN A 79 -6.64 -27.41 23.52
C GLN A 79 -6.88 -26.35 22.46
N ILE A 80 -7.50 -25.25 22.86
CA ILE A 80 -7.74 -24.10 21.98
C ILE A 80 -6.58 -23.13 22.10
N GLU A 81 -5.93 -22.84 20.98
CA GLU A 81 -4.92 -21.80 20.84
C GLU A 81 -5.50 -20.67 19.98
N VAL A 82 -5.33 -19.43 20.42
CA VAL A 82 -5.82 -18.26 19.68
C VAL A 82 -4.62 -17.51 19.12
N SER A 83 -4.49 -17.51 17.80
CA SER A 83 -3.46 -16.76 17.09
C SER A 83 -4.04 -15.47 16.52
N GLU A 84 -3.28 -14.39 16.59
CA GLU A 84 -3.62 -13.15 15.91
C GLU A 84 -3.31 -13.26 14.41
N ILE A 85 -4.12 -12.59 13.59
CA ILE A 85 -3.88 -12.45 12.16
C ILE A 85 -3.00 -11.21 11.94
N GLU A 86 -1.84 -11.38 11.30
CA GLU A 86 -0.89 -10.28 11.05
C GLU A 86 -1.56 -9.05 10.40
N ASN A 87 -2.29 -9.28 9.30
CA ASN A 87 -2.98 -8.24 8.55
C ASN A 87 -4.46 -8.60 8.34
N PRO A 88 -5.37 -8.20 9.24
CA PRO A 88 -6.78 -8.56 9.14
C PRO A 88 -7.47 -7.97 7.89
N TRP A 89 -6.89 -6.91 7.30
CA TRP A 89 -7.40 -6.27 6.08
C TRP A 89 -7.22 -7.10 4.82
N LEU A 90 -6.28 -8.05 4.80
CA LEU A 90 -6.03 -8.91 3.66
C LEU A 90 -6.86 -10.21 3.70
N ASN A 91 -7.51 -10.50 4.82
CA ASN A 91 -8.37 -11.67 4.99
C ASN A 91 -9.82 -11.35 4.59
N ALA A 92 -10.36 -12.07 3.61
CA ALA A 92 -11.68 -11.82 3.06
C ALA A 92 -12.81 -12.09 4.07
N GLN A 93 -12.69 -13.15 4.87
CA GLN A 93 -13.70 -13.55 5.86
C GLN A 93 -13.90 -12.47 6.92
N VAL A 94 -12.81 -11.97 7.49
CA VAL A 94 -12.84 -10.89 8.49
C VAL A 94 -13.48 -9.62 7.90
N MET A 95 -13.15 -9.29 6.65
CA MET A 95 -13.70 -8.12 5.97
C MET A 95 -15.20 -8.26 5.64
N ALA A 96 -15.65 -9.45 5.22
CA ALA A 96 -17.06 -9.74 4.97
C ALA A 96 -17.89 -9.59 6.25
N SER A 97 -17.45 -10.20 7.35
CA SER A 97 -18.10 -10.08 8.66
C SER A 97 -18.04 -8.68 9.25
N ARG A 98 -17.00 -7.91 8.94
CA ARG A 98 -16.94 -6.50 9.31
C ARG A 98 -17.95 -5.65 8.54
N LEU A 99 -18.12 -5.91 7.25
CA LEU A 99 -19.14 -5.24 6.44
C LEU A 99 -20.54 -5.60 6.93
N ALA A 100 -20.82 -6.88 7.20
CA ALA A 100 -22.11 -7.37 7.66
C ALA A 100 -22.55 -6.67 8.95
N ARG A 101 -21.70 -6.70 10.00
CA ARG A 101 -21.98 -6.05 11.28
C ARG A 101 -22.22 -4.55 11.14
N GLN A 102 -21.53 -3.88 10.23
CA GLN A 102 -21.69 -2.44 10.06
C GLN A 102 -22.99 -2.09 9.32
N LEU A 103 -23.46 -2.96 8.41
CA LEU A 103 -24.80 -2.83 7.84
C LEU A 103 -25.88 -3.06 8.89
N GLU A 104 -25.69 -4.03 9.79
CA GLU A 104 -26.61 -4.31 10.90
C GLU A 104 -26.73 -3.12 11.86
N ARG A 105 -25.63 -2.38 12.08
CA ARG A 105 -25.64 -1.10 12.80
C ARG A 105 -26.33 0.05 12.06
N GLY A 106 -26.78 -0.16 10.83
CA GLY A 106 -27.52 0.84 10.05
C GLY A 106 -26.65 1.80 9.23
N VAL A 107 -25.35 1.53 9.04
CA VAL A 107 -24.52 2.36 8.17
C VAL A 107 -24.88 2.12 6.71
N ARG A 108 -24.94 3.21 5.94
CA ARG A 108 -25.25 3.15 4.50
C ARG A 108 -24.22 2.28 3.76
N PHE A 109 -24.71 1.28 3.04
CA PHE A 109 -23.86 0.26 2.40
C PHE A 109 -22.80 0.83 1.45
N ARG A 110 -23.11 1.89 0.68
CA ARG A 110 -22.13 2.55 -0.20
C ARG A 110 -20.96 3.14 0.58
N ARG A 111 -21.25 3.84 1.69
CA ARG A 111 -20.22 4.47 2.52
C ARG A 111 -19.29 3.40 3.09
N MET A 112 -19.86 2.31 3.63
CA MET A 112 -19.05 1.26 4.22
C MET A 112 -18.26 0.46 3.17
N ALA A 113 -18.86 0.16 2.02
CA ALA A 113 -18.16 -0.55 0.94
C ALA A 113 -16.91 0.22 0.46
N TYR A 114 -17.04 1.51 0.16
CA TYR A 114 -15.89 2.34 -0.23
C TYR A 114 -14.88 2.52 0.91
N TRP A 115 -15.32 2.51 2.17
CA TRP A 115 -14.41 2.59 3.31
C TRP A 115 -13.56 1.31 3.43
N ILE A 116 -14.19 0.12 3.34
CA ILE A 116 -13.48 -1.16 3.38
C ILE A 116 -12.54 -1.29 2.18
N LEU A 117 -13.05 -1.02 0.97
CA LEU A 117 -12.28 -1.13 -0.27
C LEU A 117 -11.02 -0.25 -0.24
N ARG A 118 -11.12 1.02 0.22
CA ARG A 118 -9.94 1.88 0.39
C ARG A 118 -8.95 1.34 1.43
N ARG A 119 -9.45 0.70 2.50
CA ARG A 119 -8.60 0.18 3.57
C ARG A 119 -7.87 -1.10 3.18
N ILE A 120 -8.53 -1.96 2.39
CA ILE A 120 -7.92 -3.16 1.79
C ILE A 120 -6.79 -2.76 0.84
N MET A 121 -7.03 -1.78 -0.04
CA MET A 121 -5.99 -1.29 -0.96
C MET A 121 -4.82 -0.63 -0.21
N ARG A 122 -5.09 0.12 0.86
CA ARG A 122 -4.03 0.69 1.71
C ARG A 122 -3.18 -0.38 2.42
N ALA A 123 -3.77 -1.54 2.72
CA ALA A 123 -3.05 -2.68 3.29
C ALA A 123 -2.17 -3.42 2.26
N GLY A 124 -2.11 -2.96 1.00
CA GLY A 124 -1.25 -3.52 -0.03
C GLY A 124 -1.90 -4.59 -0.90
N ALA A 125 -3.22 -4.77 -0.85
CA ALA A 125 -3.88 -5.70 -1.77
C ALA A 125 -3.70 -5.26 -3.23
N LEU A 126 -3.40 -6.20 -4.13
CA LEU A 126 -3.30 -5.93 -5.57
C LEU A 126 -4.64 -5.53 -6.17
N GLY A 127 -5.74 -6.07 -5.63
CA GLY A 127 -7.09 -5.64 -5.97
C GLY A 127 -8.17 -6.21 -5.09
N CYS A 128 -9.35 -5.59 -5.14
CA CYS A 128 -10.48 -5.95 -4.32
C CYS A 128 -11.80 -5.79 -5.08
N GLU A 129 -12.70 -6.77 -4.94
CA GLU A 129 -14.08 -6.71 -5.42
C GLU A 129 -15.05 -7.02 -4.27
N ILE A 130 -15.93 -6.09 -3.95
CA ILE A 130 -17.01 -6.25 -2.96
C ILE A 130 -18.34 -6.21 -3.70
N VAL A 131 -19.16 -7.24 -3.51
CA VAL A 131 -20.50 -7.33 -4.09
C VAL A 131 -21.53 -7.39 -2.97
N VAL A 132 -22.46 -6.44 -2.96
CA VAL A 132 -23.57 -6.41 -2.01
C VAL A 132 -24.86 -6.70 -2.77
N LYS A 133 -25.61 -7.71 -2.34
CA LYS A 133 -26.83 -8.22 -2.98
C LYS A 133 -27.98 -8.23 -1.98
N GLY A 134 -29.13 -7.67 -2.32
CA GLY A 134 -30.30 -7.73 -1.45
C GLY A 134 -31.25 -6.55 -1.61
N LYS A 135 -32.07 -6.31 -0.59
CA LYS A 135 -33.00 -5.16 -0.55
C LYS A 135 -32.27 -3.91 -0.07
N LEU A 136 -31.46 -3.32 -0.95
CA LEU A 136 -30.56 -2.22 -0.60
C LEU A 136 -31.26 -0.88 -0.38
N SER A 137 -32.09 -0.46 -1.35
CA SER A 137 -32.75 0.85 -1.34
C SER A 137 -34.22 0.81 -1.77
N SER A 138 -34.67 -0.30 -2.37
CA SER A 138 -36.03 -0.48 -2.86
C SER A 138 -36.56 -1.82 -2.37
N ARG A 139 -37.87 -2.06 -2.51
CA ARG A 139 -38.51 -3.33 -2.15
C ARG A 139 -38.02 -4.51 -3.02
N ARG A 140 -37.57 -4.21 -4.25
CA ARG A 140 -36.97 -5.21 -5.16
C ARG A 140 -35.48 -5.40 -4.85
N GLY A 141 -35.04 -6.66 -4.87
CA GLY A 141 -33.62 -7.01 -4.74
C GLY A 141 -32.78 -6.38 -5.85
N ARG A 142 -31.67 -5.76 -5.47
CA ARG A 142 -30.64 -5.21 -6.38
C ARG A 142 -29.27 -5.73 -5.95
N TYR A 143 -28.32 -5.72 -6.87
CA TYR A 143 -26.92 -5.94 -6.55
C TYR A 143 -26.10 -4.72 -6.96
N GLN A 144 -25.08 -4.41 -6.17
CA GLN A 144 -24.09 -3.39 -6.49
C GLN A 144 -22.70 -3.98 -6.29
N LYS A 145 -21.83 -3.75 -7.27
CA LYS A 145 -20.42 -4.15 -7.24
C LYS A 145 -19.56 -2.91 -6.99
N PHE A 146 -18.57 -3.05 -6.12
CA PHE A 146 -17.54 -2.06 -5.84
C PHE A 146 -16.21 -2.74 -6.13
N LYS A 147 -15.46 -2.24 -7.10
CA LYS A 147 -14.18 -2.83 -7.53
C LYS A 147 -13.11 -1.75 -7.53
N GLN A 148 -11.93 -2.08 -7.05
CA GLN A 148 -10.73 -1.28 -7.19
C GLN A 148 -9.56 -2.17 -7.62
N SER A 149 -8.79 -1.69 -8.60
CA SER A 149 -7.69 -2.42 -9.23
C SER A 149 -8.12 -3.75 -9.88
N THR A 150 -7.17 -4.62 -10.19
CA THR A 150 -7.37 -5.88 -10.91
C THR A 150 -7.59 -7.05 -9.96
N VAL A 151 -8.55 -7.91 -10.28
CA VAL A 151 -8.86 -9.14 -9.54
C VAL A 151 -9.02 -10.27 -10.55
N ALA A 152 -8.30 -11.38 -10.36
CA ALA A 152 -8.44 -12.57 -11.18
C ALA A 152 -9.82 -13.21 -10.97
N LYS A 153 -10.49 -13.60 -12.06
CA LYS A 153 -11.83 -14.20 -12.01
C LYS A 153 -11.88 -15.66 -12.44
N THR A 154 -10.83 -16.12 -13.12
CA THR A 154 -10.82 -17.39 -13.82
C THR A 154 -9.43 -18.03 -13.75
N GLY A 155 -9.41 -19.35 -13.85
CA GLY A 155 -8.19 -20.16 -13.86
C GLY A 155 -7.56 -20.33 -12.48
N GLU A 156 -6.46 -21.07 -12.45
CA GLU A 156 -5.65 -21.32 -11.25
C GLU A 156 -5.28 -20.05 -10.45
N PRO A 157 -4.94 -18.88 -11.04
CA PRO A 157 -4.62 -17.70 -10.24
C PRO A 157 -5.82 -17.18 -9.43
N ALA A 158 -7.06 -17.49 -9.82
CA ALA A 158 -8.21 -17.13 -9.01
C ALA A 158 -8.27 -18.00 -7.74
N ASP A 159 -8.06 -19.31 -7.85
CA ASP A 159 -8.17 -20.23 -6.72
C ASP A 159 -7.01 -20.10 -5.72
N VAL A 160 -5.80 -19.79 -6.22
CA VAL A 160 -4.59 -19.72 -5.39
C VAL A 160 -4.39 -18.35 -4.75
N PHE A 161 -4.62 -17.26 -5.50
CA PHE A 161 -4.24 -15.91 -5.04
C PHE A 161 -5.40 -15.04 -4.56
N VAL A 162 -6.64 -15.39 -4.91
CA VAL A 162 -7.82 -14.64 -4.50
C VAL A 162 -8.44 -15.31 -3.28
N ASP A 163 -8.48 -14.59 -2.18
CA ASP A 163 -9.26 -14.97 -1.01
C ASP A 163 -10.72 -14.53 -1.21
N GLU A 164 -11.66 -15.46 -1.11
CA GLU A 164 -13.09 -15.22 -1.30
C GLU A 164 -13.87 -15.58 -0.04
N ALA A 165 -14.75 -14.68 0.38
CA ALA A 165 -15.64 -14.90 1.50
C ALA A 165 -17.04 -14.35 1.23
N ASP A 166 -18.04 -15.06 1.74
CA ASP A 166 -19.44 -14.68 1.70
C ASP A 166 -19.97 -14.53 3.14
N ASP A 167 -20.76 -13.50 3.39
CA ASP A 167 -21.46 -13.32 4.67
C ASP A 167 -22.86 -12.73 4.46
N LYS A 168 -23.72 -12.87 5.46
CA LYS A 168 -25.11 -12.40 5.48
C LYS A 168 -25.29 -11.35 6.57
N ALA A 169 -25.88 -10.22 6.20
CA ALA A 169 -26.31 -9.19 7.14
C ALA A 169 -27.82 -9.29 7.34
N VAL A 170 -28.27 -9.40 8.59
CA VAL A 170 -29.70 -9.47 8.93
C VAL A 170 -30.20 -8.06 9.25
N LEU A 171 -30.98 -7.48 8.33
CA LEU A 171 -31.56 -6.15 8.49
C LEU A 171 -33.07 -6.23 8.72
N LYS A 172 -33.66 -5.16 9.25
CA LYS A 172 -35.12 -5.00 9.38
C LYS A 172 -35.91 -5.36 8.09
N PRO A 173 -35.53 -4.88 6.87
CA PRO A 173 -36.24 -5.25 5.64
C PRO A 173 -35.99 -6.68 5.13
N GLY A 174 -35.03 -7.41 5.69
CA GLY A 174 -34.64 -8.76 5.32
C GLY A 174 -33.13 -8.96 5.27
N VAL A 175 -32.70 -10.06 4.65
CA VAL A 175 -31.29 -10.46 4.56
C VAL A 175 -30.60 -9.82 3.35
N THR A 176 -29.39 -9.31 3.56
CA THR A 176 -28.50 -8.81 2.51
C THR A 176 -27.26 -9.69 2.46
N GLY A 177 -26.93 -10.21 1.29
CA GLY A 177 -25.72 -10.99 1.05
C GLY A 177 -24.54 -10.09 0.66
N ILE A 178 -23.37 -10.42 1.19
CA ILE A 178 -22.11 -9.73 0.94
C ILE A 178 -21.13 -10.77 0.42
N LYS A 179 -20.49 -10.48 -0.70
CA LYS A 179 -19.35 -11.24 -1.21
C LYS A 179 -18.13 -10.33 -1.27
N VAL A 180 -17.01 -10.78 -0.72
CA VAL A 180 -15.73 -10.06 -0.76
C VAL A 180 -14.69 -10.95 -1.44
N ARG A 181 -13.95 -10.37 -2.38
CA ARG A 181 -12.83 -11.02 -3.08
C ARG A 181 -11.62 -10.13 -2.96
N ILE A 182 -10.53 -10.64 -2.37
CA ILE A 182 -9.30 -9.90 -2.15
C ILE A 182 -8.16 -10.64 -2.85
N MET A 183 -7.45 -9.95 -3.73
CA MET A 183 -6.23 -10.48 -4.34
C MET A 183 -5.04 -10.11 -3.46
N LYS A 184 -4.35 -11.12 -2.93
CA LYS A 184 -3.22 -10.96 -2.02
C LYS A 184 -2.05 -10.22 -2.69
N PRO A 185 -1.19 -9.50 -1.92
CA PRO A 185 -0.03 -8.79 -2.45
C PRO A 185 0.96 -9.69 -3.19
N ASP A 186 1.13 -10.94 -2.74
CA ASP A 186 2.15 -11.86 -3.24
C ASP A 186 1.78 -12.53 -4.58
N ALA A 187 0.66 -12.14 -5.19
CA ALA A 187 0.13 -12.82 -6.36
C ALA A 187 0.96 -12.53 -7.62
N ARG A 188 1.64 -13.56 -8.13
CA ARG A 188 2.34 -13.50 -9.42
C ARG A 188 1.42 -14.02 -10.52
N LEU A 189 0.98 -13.13 -11.39
CA LEU A 189 0.19 -13.50 -12.55
C LEU A 189 1.11 -14.04 -13.66
N PRO A 190 0.73 -15.12 -14.36
CA PRO A 190 1.57 -15.72 -15.41
C PRO A 190 1.82 -14.77 -16.61
N GLY A 191 0.98 -13.74 -16.79
CA GLY A 191 1.15 -12.73 -17.84
C GLY A 191 1.99 -11.52 -17.45
N VAL A 192 2.43 -11.40 -16.19
CA VAL A 192 3.26 -10.27 -15.74
C VAL A 192 4.71 -10.72 -15.70
N VAL A 193 5.48 -10.32 -16.71
CA VAL A 193 6.92 -10.60 -16.80
C VAL A 193 7.68 -9.41 -16.21
N HIS A 194 8.51 -9.67 -15.21
CA HIS A 194 9.44 -8.67 -14.68
C HIS A 194 10.74 -8.72 -15.47
N VAL A 195 10.92 -7.78 -16.39
CA VAL A 195 12.18 -7.59 -17.11
C VAL A 195 13.16 -6.91 -16.16
N LYS A 196 14.29 -7.57 -15.87
CA LYS A 196 15.36 -6.96 -15.08
C LYS A 196 16.10 -5.97 -15.96
N GLU A 197 16.28 -4.76 -15.48
CA GLU A 197 17.12 -3.77 -16.15
C GLU A 197 18.57 -4.28 -16.24
N PRO A 198 19.28 -4.02 -17.35
CA PRO A 198 20.68 -4.37 -17.46
C PRO A 198 21.45 -3.60 -16.38
N LYS A 199 22.27 -4.30 -15.59
CA LYS A 199 23.16 -3.62 -14.63
C LYS A 199 24.11 -2.73 -15.43
N HIS A 200 24.14 -1.43 -15.11
CA HIS A 200 25.14 -0.52 -15.65
C HIS A 200 26.52 -1.10 -15.30
N ARG A 201 27.25 -1.51 -16.32
CA ARG A 201 28.64 -1.90 -16.18
C ARG A 201 29.37 -0.56 -16.15
N GLU A 202 29.85 -0.17 -14.98
CA GLU A 202 30.88 0.87 -14.90
C GLU A 202 31.98 0.41 -15.84
N GLU A 203 32.13 1.14 -16.96
CA GLU A 203 33.31 0.99 -17.79
C GLU A 203 34.48 1.29 -16.86
N PRO A 204 35.50 0.41 -16.76
CA PRO A 204 36.66 0.76 -15.97
C PRO A 204 37.14 2.09 -16.53
N GLU A 205 37.17 3.13 -15.68
CA GLU A 205 37.79 4.39 -16.03
C GLU A 205 39.12 4.03 -16.70
N PRO A 206 39.41 4.54 -17.91
CA PRO A 206 40.70 4.31 -18.51
C PRO A 206 41.71 4.71 -17.45
N GLN A 207 42.51 3.75 -16.99
CA GLN A 207 43.68 4.06 -16.19
C GLN A 207 44.51 4.93 -17.12
N LEU A 208 44.41 6.25 -16.96
CA LEU A 208 45.36 7.18 -17.51
C LEU A 208 46.71 6.58 -17.13
N LEU A 209 47.50 6.24 -18.15
CA LEU A 209 48.89 5.88 -17.99
C LEU A 209 49.42 6.86 -16.95
N LYS A 210 49.94 6.33 -15.83
CA LYS A 210 50.63 7.15 -14.85
C LYS A 210 51.54 8.08 -15.64
N GLU A 211 51.38 9.38 -15.42
CA GLU A 211 52.38 10.35 -15.86
C GLU A 211 53.75 9.76 -15.50
N PRO A 212 54.72 9.80 -16.44
CA PRO A 212 56.05 9.27 -16.17
C PRO A 212 56.53 9.80 -14.83
N THR A 213 57.14 8.89 -14.07
CA THR A 213 57.54 9.20 -12.69
C THR A 213 58.59 10.32 -12.76
N GLU A 214 58.64 11.23 -11.80
CA GLU A 214 59.61 12.35 -11.72
C GLU A 214 61.09 11.94 -11.96
N GLU A 215 61.39 10.64 -11.92
CA GLU A 215 62.70 10.06 -12.28
C GLU A 215 63.00 10.10 -13.80
N GLU A 216 62.00 10.06 -14.68
CA GLU A 216 62.17 10.18 -16.15
C GLU A 216 62.22 11.66 -16.59
N GLU A 217 61.53 12.58 -15.90
CA GLU A 217 61.65 14.03 -16.14
C GLU A 217 63.04 14.56 -15.75
N ALA A 218 63.67 14.01 -14.71
CA ALA A 218 65.04 14.38 -14.33
C ALA A 218 66.10 13.92 -15.35
N GLU A 219 65.90 12.76 -15.99
CA GLU A 219 66.78 12.28 -17.06
C GLU A 219 66.59 13.07 -18.37
N GLU A 220 65.38 13.55 -18.67
CA GLU A 220 65.14 14.43 -19.82
C GLU A 220 65.59 15.88 -19.55
N GLU A 221 65.47 16.43 -18.34
CA GLU A 221 65.99 17.75 -17.98
C GLU A 221 67.53 17.82 -18.01
N GLU A 222 68.25 16.78 -17.56
CA GLU A 222 69.72 16.73 -17.67
C GLU A 222 70.18 16.69 -19.14
N VAL A 223 69.43 16.03 -20.03
CA VAL A 223 69.74 15.97 -21.47
C VAL A 223 69.40 17.28 -22.19
N VAL A 224 68.43 18.04 -21.69
CA VAL A 224 68.04 19.35 -22.24
C VAL A 224 68.94 20.48 -21.73
N GLU A 225 69.44 20.44 -20.49
CA GLU A 225 70.44 21.40 -19.97
C GLU A 225 71.80 21.30 -20.68
N GLU A 226 72.27 20.10 -21.03
CA GLU A 226 73.48 19.93 -21.86
C GLU A 226 73.27 20.40 -23.33
N GLY A 227 72.02 20.48 -23.78
CA GLY A 227 71.64 20.97 -25.11
C GLY A 227 71.46 22.49 -25.22
N LEU A 228 71.39 23.22 -24.10
CA LEU A 228 71.05 24.65 -24.06
C LEU A 228 72.25 25.59 -23.80
N GLU A 229 73.49 25.11 -23.88
CA GLU A 229 74.68 26.00 -23.94
C GLU A 229 74.87 26.75 -25.27
N GLY A 230 73.86 26.78 -26.13
CA GLY A 230 73.88 27.70 -27.25
C GLY A 230 72.63 27.66 -28.08
N ILE A 231 71.68 28.56 -27.79
CA ILE A 231 71.02 29.46 -28.75
C ILE A 231 70.30 30.52 -27.91
N THR A 232 70.77 31.76 -28.01
CA THR A 232 70.00 32.97 -27.72
C THR A 232 69.01 33.17 -28.87
N ASP A 233 67.72 33.31 -28.60
CA ASP A 233 66.85 34.35 -29.17
C ASP A 233 65.43 34.24 -28.58
N MET A 234 64.90 35.39 -28.15
CA MET A 234 63.72 35.54 -27.29
C MET A 234 62.43 35.79 -28.09
N ASP A 235 62.42 35.42 -29.37
CA ASP A 235 61.39 35.80 -30.34
C ASP A 235 60.53 34.60 -30.84
N GLU A 236 60.90 33.34 -30.57
CA GLU A 236 60.11 32.16 -31.01
C GLU A 236 59.06 31.68 -29.99
N LEU A 237 59.11 32.14 -28.74
CA LEU A 237 58.11 31.80 -27.71
C LEU A 237 56.76 32.52 -27.89
N ARG A 238 56.74 33.59 -28.71
CA ARG A 238 55.58 34.47 -28.86
C ARG A 238 54.63 34.05 -29.99
N GLU A 239 55.10 33.22 -30.92
CA GLU A 239 54.28 32.72 -32.04
C GLU A 239 53.46 31.46 -31.66
N LEU A 240 53.78 30.80 -30.56
CA LEU A 240 53.04 29.63 -30.07
C LEU A 240 51.79 30.01 -29.25
N GLU A 241 51.79 31.15 -28.55
CA GLU A 241 50.63 31.63 -27.79
C GLU A 241 49.50 32.17 -28.69
N GLU A 242 49.80 32.57 -29.92
CA GLU A 242 48.80 33.13 -30.86
C GLU A 242 47.98 32.04 -31.59
N LEU A 243 48.46 30.80 -31.64
CA LEU A 243 47.76 29.68 -32.29
C LEU A 243 46.73 29.02 -31.35
N ASP A 244 47.01 28.93 -30.05
CA ASP A 244 46.08 28.40 -29.04
C ASP A 244 44.84 29.31 -28.84
N ALA A 245 44.99 30.62 -29.09
CA ALA A 245 43.90 31.59 -28.95
C ALA A 245 42.89 31.55 -30.12
N LEU A 246 43.22 30.94 -31.26
CA LEU A 246 42.36 30.88 -32.43
C LEU A 246 41.45 29.64 -32.45
N GLU A 247 41.88 28.50 -31.89
CA GLU A 247 41.04 27.29 -31.81
C GLU A 247 39.89 27.42 -30.80
N LEU A 248 40.08 28.16 -29.70
CA LEU A 248 39.05 28.41 -28.68
C LEU A 248 37.88 29.28 -29.17
N VAL A 249 38.06 30.05 -30.25
CA VAL A 249 37.02 30.93 -30.80
C VAL A 249 36.08 30.14 -31.72
N GLU A 250 36.59 29.17 -32.49
CA GLU A 250 35.79 28.37 -33.42
C GLU A 250 34.85 27.37 -32.72
N GLU A 251 35.22 26.84 -31.54
CA GLU A 251 34.33 25.94 -30.78
C GLU A 251 33.13 26.68 -30.15
N SER A 252 33.29 27.96 -29.82
CA SER A 252 32.23 28.75 -29.16
C SER A 252 31.10 29.19 -30.12
N GLU A 253 31.38 29.38 -31.42
CA GLU A 253 30.38 29.82 -32.40
C GLU A 253 29.44 28.67 -32.85
N VAL A 254 29.84 27.41 -32.65
CA VAL A 254 29.04 26.24 -33.05
C VAL A 254 27.94 25.95 -32.02
N GLU A 255 28.20 26.12 -30.72
CA GLU A 255 27.23 25.85 -29.65
C GLU A 255 26.06 26.86 -29.60
N ASP A 256 26.31 28.13 -29.94
CA ASP A 256 25.25 29.17 -29.94
C ASP A 256 24.27 29.01 -31.11
N SER A 257 24.67 28.34 -32.19
CA SER A 257 23.83 28.16 -33.39
C SER A 257 22.80 27.03 -33.26
N GLU A 258 23.09 26.01 -32.46
CA GLU A 258 22.18 24.86 -32.25
C GLU A 258 21.08 25.17 -31.22
N LEU A 259 21.36 26.04 -30.24
CA LEU A 259 20.40 26.43 -29.20
C LEU A 259 19.32 27.43 -29.67
N GLU A 260 19.57 28.20 -30.73
CA GLU A 260 18.57 29.10 -31.33
C GLU A 260 17.57 28.36 -32.26
N ALA A 261 17.91 27.17 -32.76
CA ALA A 261 17.06 26.41 -33.66
C ALA A 261 15.90 25.69 -32.93
N GLU A 262 16.12 25.19 -31.72
CA GLU A 262 15.09 24.47 -30.96
C GLU A 262 14.03 25.39 -30.32
N ARG A 263 14.30 26.69 -30.16
CA ARG A 263 13.36 27.65 -29.55
C ARG A 263 12.30 28.21 -30.51
N ARG A 264 12.30 27.81 -31.80
CA ARG A 264 11.37 28.36 -32.82
C ARG A 264 10.13 27.50 -33.11
N GLU A 265 9.94 26.32 -32.51
CA GLU A 265 8.82 25.41 -32.87
C GLU A 265 7.66 25.29 -31.85
N THR A 266 7.45 26.26 -30.95
CA THR A 266 6.21 26.30 -30.16
C THR A 266 5.46 27.62 -30.31
N PRO A 267 4.23 27.65 -30.85
CA PRO A 267 3.45 28.87 -30.97
C PRO A 267 2.81 29.26 -29.62
N PRO A 268 2.75 30.57 -29.28
CA PRO A 268 2.09 31.07 -28.07
C PRO A 268 0.55 31.19 -28.23
N PRO A 269 -0.23 31.09 -27.13
CA PRO A 269 -1.68 31.36 -27.15
C PRO A 269 -2.00 32.86 -27.22
N GLU A 270 -3.05 33.22 -27.96
CA GLU A 270 -3.51 34.59 -28.24
C GLU A 270 -4.01 35.38 -27.00
N PRO A 271 -3.88 36.73 -27.01
CA PRO A 271 -4.42 37.61 -25.96
C PRO A 271 -5.86 38.05 -26.25
N LYS A 272 -6.70 38.15 -25.22
CA LYS A 272 -8.01 38.83 -25.29
C LYS A 272 -7.85 40.30 -24.90
N GLU A 273 -8.33 41.17 -25.79
CA GLU A 273 -8.39 42.62 -25.64
C GLU A 273 -9.28 43.04 -24.45
N ALA A 274 -8.85 44.11 -23.79
CA ALA A 274 -9.64 44.87 -22.84
C ALA A 274 -10.54 45.86 -23.59
N SER A 275 -11.79 45.98 -23.15
CA SER A 275 -12.61 47.17 -23.35
C SER A 275 -13.00 47.71 -21.98
N GLU A 276 -12.72 48.99 -21.80
CA GLU A 276 -12.98 49.83 -20.63
C GLU A 276 -14.48 49.88 -20.27
N GLU A 277 -14.76 50.00 -18.96
CA GLU A 277 -15.41 51.16 -18.32
C GLU A 277 -16.39 50.79 -17.19
N ASN A 278 -16.18 51.49 -16.07
CA ASN A 278 -17.10 51.82 -14.97
C ASN A 278 -17.40 50.79 -13.87
N GLY A 279 -17.00 51.16 -12.65
CA GLY A 279 -17.92 51.12 -11.49
C GLY A 279 -17.42 50.40 -10.25
N GLU A 280 -17.11 51.20 -9.22
CA GLU A 280 -17.23 50.89 -7.78
C GLU A 280 -16.05 50.15 -7.09
N GLU A 281 -15.15 50.97 -6.55
CA GLU A 281 -14.30 50.65 -5.41
C GLU A 281 -15.14 50.69 -4.12
N GLU A 282 -15.35 49.55 -3.46
CA GLU A 282 -15.52 49.49 -2.01
C GLU A 282 -14.24 48.92 -1.40
N ALA A 283 -13.58 49.76 -0.61
CA ALA A 283 -12.43 49.40 0.21
C ALA A 283 -12.86 48.45 1.34
N LEU A 284 -12.13 47.36 1.55
CA LEU A 284 -12.05 46.77 2.88
C LEU A 284 -10.63 46.23 3.14
N SER A 285 -10.12 46.69 4.27
CA SER A 285 -8.78 46.61 4.82
C SER A 285 -8.44 45.24 5.42
N ASP A 286 -7.13 45.01 5.54
CA ASP A 286 -6.49 44.11 6.49
C ASP A 286 -7.14 44.18 7.88
N GLU A 287 -7.51 43.02 8.44
CA GLU A 287 -7.51 42.81 9.89
C GLU A 287 -7.47 41.30 10.20
N ALA A 288 -6.39 40.87 10.86
CA ALA A 288 -6.30 39.55 11.47
C ALA A 288 -7.20 39.52 12.72
N PRO A 289 -7.97 38.45 12.98
CA PRO A 289 -8.75 38.39 14.22
C PRO A 289 -7.83 38.04 15.39
N SER A 290 -7.71 39.00 16.32
CA SER A 290 -7.34 38.75 17.71
C SER A 290 -8.43 37.91 18.36
N VAL A 291 -8.02 36.86 19.07
CA VAL A 291 -8.90 35.98 19.83
C VAL A 291 -9.08 36.62 21.22
N ASP A 292 -10.31 37.00 21.54
CA ASP A 292 -10.68 37.57 22.84
C ASP A 292 -10.56 36.49 23.93
N LEU A 293 -9.84 36.81 25.00
CA LEU A 293 -9.54 35.92 26.13
C LEU A 293 -10.71 35.81 27.14
N ASP A 294 -11.80 36.56 26.93
CA ASP A 294 -12.91 36.64 27.87
C ASP A 294 -14.03 35.60 27.59
N GLU A 295 -14.03 34.92 26.43
CA GLU A 295 -14.97 33.81 26.12
C GLU A 295 -14.48 32.43 26.60
N LEU A 296 -13.25 32.33 27.12
CA LEU A 296 -12.69 31.09 27.67
C LEU A 296 -12.95 30.92 29.18
N GLU A 297 -13.21 32.00 29.92
CA GLU A 297 -13.53 31.92 31.36
C GLU A 297 -14.99 31.47 31.61
N GLU A 298 -15.95 31.82 30.73
CA GLU A 298 -17.36 31.39 30.90
C GLU A 298 -17.60 29.89 30.59
N LEU A 299 -16.65 29.21 29.93
CA LEU A 299 -16.73 27.77 29.68
C LEU A 299 -16.03 26.92 30.75
N GLU A 300 -15.16 27.49 31.58
CA GLU A 300 -14.56 26.79 32.73
C GLU A 300 -15.47 26.80 33.97
N ASP A 301 -16.35 27.79 34.13
CA ASP A 301 -17.28 27.86 35.26
C ASP A 301 -18.45 26.84 35.16
N LEU A 302 -18.82 26.43 33.94
CA LEU A 302 -19.91 25.45 33.72
C LEU A 302 -19.53 24.00 34.03
N ASP A 303 -18.23 23.68 34.09
CA ASP A 303 -17.75 22.33 34.43
C ASP A 303 -17.56 22.14 35.96
N THR A 304 -17.71 23.19 36.78
CA THR A 304 -17.57 23.09 38.25
C THR A 304 -18.89 22.94 39.01
N GLU A 305 -20.04 23.22 38.40
CA GLU A 305 -21.37 23.08 39.06
C GLU A 305 -22.01 21.69 38.90
N GLY A 306 -21.31 20.71 38.31
CA GLY A 306 -21.85 19.38 38.00
C GLY A 306 -21.50 18.24 38.97
N GLU A 307 -20.71 18.47 40.03
CA GLU A 307 -20.21 17.39 40.90
C GLU A 307 -20.82 17.29 42.32
N ASP A 308 -21.82 18.10 42.68
CA ASP A 308 -22.51 17.96 43.97
C ASP A 308 -24.04 17.93 43.81
N GLU A 309 -24.59 16.74 43.49
CA GLU A 309 -25.90 16.23 43.96
C GLU A 309 -26.11 14.73 43.65
#